data_AF-A0A2N2L613-F1
#
_entry.id   AF-A0A2N2L613-F1
#
_cell.length_a   1.000
_cell.length_b   1.000
_cell.length_c   1.000
_cell.angle_alpha   90.00
_cell.angle_beta   90.00
_cell.angle_gamma   90.00
#
_symmetry.space_group_name_H-M   'P 1'
#
loop_
_entity.id
_entity.type
_entity.pdbx_description
1 polymer ?
#
loop_
_entity_poly.entity_id
_entity_poly.type
_entity_poly.pdbx_seq_one_letter_code
_entity_poly.pdbx_strand_id
1 'polypeptide(L)'
;MNKIILSEIYNYVEEHISIFHQKRLEYVSTKVDFKKILEHKNPYLFRAKNILTAQDLIKGFLDAYLQSQEETFFGEFIEGLAIFVCDKVFGAKKSILTGIDLEF
;
A
#
# COMPACT_ATOMS: atom_id res chain seq x y z
N MET A 1 1.14 23.53 20.84
CA MET A 1 0.33 22.47 20.19
C MET A 1 -0.99 23.07 19.78
N ASN A 2 -1.25 23.12 18.49
CA ASN A 2 -2.55 23.57 17.98
C ASN A 2 -3.58 22.45 18.14
N LYS A 3 -4.84 22.81 18.38
CA LYS A 3 -5.93 21.83 18.33
C LYS A 3 -6.29 21.59 16.87
N ILE A 4 -6.15 20.34 16.42
CA ILE A 4 -6.66 19.89 15.13
C ILE A 4 -8.14 19.52 15.26
N ILE A 5 -8.92 19.81 14.22
CA ILE A 5 -10.34 19.45 14.15
C ILE A 5 -10.44 18.10 13.43
N LEU A 6 -11.13 17.12 14.03
CA LEU A 6 -11.26 15.78 13.44
C LEU A 6 -11.85 15.79 12.03
N SER A 7 -12.70 16.76 11.69
CA SER A 7 -13.25 16.91 10.35
C SER A 7 -12.16 17.17 9.29
N GLU A 8 -11.09 17.89 9.63
CA GLU A 8 -9.97 18.10 8.70
C GLU A 8 -9.23 16.79 8.41
N ILE A 9 -9.10 15.93 9.43
CA ILE A 9 -8.50 14.60 9.28
C ILE A 9 -9.38 13.71 8.40
N TYR A 10 -10.69 13.70 8.65
CA TYR A 10 -11.63 12.91 7.83
C TYR A 10 -11.61 13.36 6.36
N ASN A 11 -11.65 14.66 6.11
CA ASN A 11 -11.57 15.20 4.75
C ASN A 11 -10.26 14.80 4.06
N TYR A 12 -9.12 14.91 4.76
CA TYR A 12 -7.83 14.49 4.21
C TYR A 12 -7.84 13.00 3.83
N VAL A 13 -8.34 12.14 4.73
CA VAL A 13 -8.44 10.70 4.50
C VAL A 13 -9.33 10.40 3.31
N GLU A 14 -10.53 10.98 3.22
CA GLU A 14 -11.47 10.76 2.11
C GLU A 14 -10.89 11.16 0.75
N GLU A 15 -10.17 12.29 0.70
CA GLU A 15 -9.55 12.78 -0.53
C GLU A 15 -8.40 11.86 -0.99
N HIS A 16 -7.58 11.37 -0.06
CA HIS A 16 -6.34 10.67 -0.39
C HIS A 16 -6.49 9.14 -0.46
N ILE A 17 -7.49 8.55 0.21
CA ILE A 17 -7.72 7.09 0.18
C ILE A 17 -8.09 6.59 -1.23
N SER A 18 -8.73 7.45 -2.03
CA SER A 18 -9.05 7.14 -3.43
C SER A 18 -7.79 6.88 -4.27
N ILE A 19 -6.68 7.57 -3.98
CA ILE A 19 -5.39 7.38 -4.65
C ILE A 19 -4.83 5.99 -4.34
N PHE A 20 -4.96 5.53 -3.09
CA PHE A 20 -4.55 4.18 -2.69
C PHE A 20 -5.30 3.11 -3.50
N HIS A 21 -6.63 3.24 -3.61
CA HIS A 21 -7.44 2.30 -4.40
C HIS A 21 -7.13 2.35 -5.89
N GLN A 22 -6.90 3.54 -6.46
CA GLN A 22 -6.52 3.70 -7.87
C GLN A 22 -5.16 3.06 -8.16
N LYS A 23 -4.13 3.32 -7.33
CA LYS A 23 -2.81 2.69 -7.46
C LYS A 23 -2.92 1.17 -7.43
N ARG A 24 -3.73 0.61 -6.52
CA ARG A 24 -3.96 -0.84 -6.43
C ARG A 24 -4.56 -1.42 -7.73
N LEU A 25 -5.55 -0.75 -8.32
CA LEU A 25 -6.16 -1.16 -9.59
C LEU A 25 -5.20 -1.04 -10.78
N GLU A 26 -4.45 0.06 -10.85
CA GLU A 26 -3.45 0.29 -11.90
C GLU A 26 -2.36 -0.79 -11.83
N TYR A 27 -1.92 -1.16 -10.64
CA TYR A 27 -0.88 -2.18 -10.47
C TYR A 27 -1.35 -3.56 -10.92
N VAL A 28 -2.59 -3.95 -10.61
CA VAL A 28 -3.17 -5.21 -11.09
C VAL A 28 -3.28 -5.23 -12.60
N SER A 29 -3.76 -4.13 -13.19
CA SER A 29 -4.05 -4.08 -14.63
C SER A 29 -2.80 -3.93 -15.51
N THR A 30 -1.74 -3.27 -15.01
CA THR A 30 -0.57 -2.92 -15.84
C THR A 30 0.73 -3.64 -15.46
N LYS A 31 0.89 -4.09 -14.21
CA LYS A 31 2.17 -4.64 -13.70
C LYS A 31 2.16 -6.14 -13.45
N VAL A 32 0.98 -6.77 -13.44
CA VAL A 32 0.88 -8.22 -13.27
C VAL A 32 1.41 -8.91 -14.52
N ASP A 33 2.54 -9.58 -14.38
CA ASP A 33 3.13 -10.45 -15.39
C ASP A 33 3.05 -11.90 -14.91
N PHE A 34 2.08 -12.64 -15.44
CA PHE A 34 1.87 -14.04 -15.09
C PHE A 34 3.09 -14.92 -15.36
N LYS A 35 3.86 -14.63 -16.41
CA LYS A 35 5.03 -15.43 -16.76
C LYS A 35 6.09 -15.30 -15.66
N LYS A 36 6.38 -14.08 -15.23
CA LYS A 36 7.29 -13.83 -14.09
C LYS A 36 6.78 -14.46 -12.80
N ILE A 37 5.48 -14.37 -12.51
CA ILE A 37 4.91 -14.94 -11.29
C ILE A 37 5.08 -16.46 -11.25
N LEU A 38 4.88 -17.13 -12.39
CA LEU A 38 5.01 -18.58 -12.52
C LEU A 38 6.48 -19.05 -12.48
N GLU A 39 7.42 -18.28 -13.03
CA GLU A 39 8.85 -18.63 -13.07
C GLU A 39 9.50 -18.70 -11.67
N HIS A 40 9.06 -17.88 -10.72
CA HIS A 40 9.70 -17.74 -9.40
C HIS A 40 9.11 -18.63 -8.31
N LYS A 41 8.26 -19.61 -8.64
CA LYS A 41 7.49 -20.36 -7.66
C LYS A 41 7.71 -21.87 -7.72
N ASN A 42 7.73 -22.50 -6.55
CA ASN A 42 7.98 -23.93 -6.39
C ASN A 42 6.67 -24.76 -6.57
N PRO A 43 6.55 -25.61 -7.61
CA PRO A 43 5.36 -26.42 -7.87
C PRO A 43 4.92 -27.32 -6.70
N TYR A 44 5.88 -27.78 -5.89
CA TYR A 44 5.62 -28.68 -4.76
C TYR A 44 4.84 -28.00 -3.64
N LEU A 45 4.99 -26.69 -3.46
CA LEU A 45 4.22 -25.93 -2.45
C LEU A 45 2.72 -25.92 -2.78
N PHE A 46 2.35 -25.93 -4.06
CA PHE A 46 0.93 -25.95 -4.47
C PHE A 46 0.31 -27.32 -4.26
N ARG A 47 1.08 -28.38 -4.51
CA ARG A 47 0.67 -29.75 -4.20
C ARG A 47 0.45 -29.94 -2.69
N ALA A 48 1.34 -29.38 -1.86
CA ALA A 48 1.19 -29.41 -0.41
C ALA A 48 -0.04 -28.64 0.09
N LYS A 49 -0.40 -27.52 -0.58
CA LYS A 49 -1.60 -26.73 -0.28
C LYS A 49 -2.90 -27.31 -0.86
N ASN A 50 -2.85 -28.48 -1.51
CA ASN A 50 -3.99 -29.10 -2.17
C ASN A 50 -4.73 -28.17 -3.16
N ILE A 51 -3.97 -27.38 -3.92
CA ILE A 51 -4.52 -26.54 -4.97
C ILE A 51 -4.78 -27.43 -6.19
N LEU A 52 -6.06 -27.61 -6.53
CA LEU A 52 -6.50 -28.56 -7.56
C LEU A 52 -6.92 -27.89 -8.87
N THR A 53 -7.20 -26.59 -8.84
CA THR A 53 -7.70 -25.84 -10.01
C THR A 53 -6.72 -24.74 -10.40
N ALA A 54 -6.68 -24.43 -11.70
CA ALA A 54 -5.92 -23.30 -12.21
C ALA A 54 -6.42 -21.96 -11.65
N GLN A 55 -7.73 -21.85 -11.38
CA GLN A 55 -8.34 -20.67 -10.79
C GLN A 55 -7.79 -20.41 -9.38
N ASP A 56 -7.76 -21.43 -8.52
CA ASP A 56 -7.27 -21.30 -7.14
C ASP A 56 -5.78 -20.94 -7.12
N LEU A 57 -5.02 -21.51 -8.06
CA LEU A 57 -3.61 -21.20 -8.24
C LEU A 57 -3.42 -19.72 -8.61
N ILE A 58 -4.10 -19.27 -9.67
CA ILE A 58 -4.02 -17.89 -10.17
C ILE A 58 -4.49 -16.89 -9.10
N LYS A 59 -5.62 -17.17 -8.44
CA LYS A 59 -6.15 -16.30 -7.38
C LYS A 59 -5.17 -16.19 -6.22
N GLY A 60 -4.64 -17.32 -5.74
CA GLY A 60 -3.67 -17.31 -4.64
C GLY A 60 -2.40 -16.52 -4.99
N PHE A 61 -1.98 -16.50 -6.26
CA PHE A 61 -0.87 -15.66 -6.69
C PHE A 61 -1.21 -14.18 -6.69
N LEU A 62 -2.34 -13.81 -7.28
CA LEU A 62 -2.77 -12.42 -7.38
C LEU A 62 -2.99 -11.84 -5.98
N ASP A 63 -3.63 -12.60 -5.07
CA ASP A 63 -3.87 -12.18 -3.70
C ASP A 63 -2.55 -11.95 -2.94
N ALA A 64 -1.60 -12.90 -3.03
CA ALA A 64 -0.30 -12.75 -2.36
C ALA A 64 0.55 -11.61 -2.95
N TYR A 65 0.50 -11.42 -4.28
CA TYR A 65 1.19 -10.33 -4.95
C TYR A 65 0.58 -8.97 -4.61
N LEU A 66 -0.75 -8.87 -4.55
CA LEU A 66 -1.44 -7.67 -4.10
C LEU A 66 -1.08 -7.33 -2.66
N GLN A 67 -1.09 -8.33 -1.77
CA GLN A 67 -0.78 -8.15 -0.36
C GLN A 67 0.65 -7.64 -0.14
N SER A 68 1.64 -8.14 -0.89
CA SER A 68 3.02 -7.65 -0.76
C SER A 68 3.20 -6.20 -1.23
N GLN A 69 2.40 -5.75 -2.20
CA GLN A 69 2.47 -4.37 -2.71
C GLN A 69 1.62 -3.40 -1.89
N GLU A 70 0.55 -3.88 -1.24
CA GLU A 70 -0.31 -3.06 -0.38
C GLU A 70 0.46 -2.42 0.77
N GLU A 71 1.47 -3.10 1.32
CA GLU A 71 2.30 -2.55 2.39
C GLU A 71 2.99 -1.24 1.98
N THR A 72 3.49 -1.17 0.75
CA THR A 72 4.14 0.05 0.23
C THR A 72 3.12 1.17 0.03
N PHE A 73 2.01 0.90 -0.65
CA PHE A 73 1.01 1.94 -0.94
C PHE A 73 0.31 2.43 0.32
N PHE A 74 0.02 1.52 1.25
CA PHE A 74 -0.59 1.87 2.52
C PHE A 74 0.40 2.61 3.42
N GLY A 75 1.68 2.22 3.39
CA GLY A 75 2.77 2.94 4.05
C GLY A 75 2.87 4.39 3.59
N GLU A 76 2.92 4.63 2.28
CA GLU A 76 2.92 5.99 1.70
C GLU A 76 1.71 6.82 2.14
N PHE A 77 0.51 6.20 2.18
CA PHE A 77 -0.71 6.87 2.61
C PHE A 77 -0.67 7.26 4.09
N ILE A 78 -0.27 6.34 4.97
CA ILE A 78 -0.16 6.60 6.41
C ILE A 78 0.93 7.64 6.70
N GLU A 79 2.05 7.60 5.98
CA GLU A 79 3.11 8.60 6.08
C GLU A 79 2.58 10.00 5.74
N GLY A 80 1.84 10.14 4.62
CA GLY A 80 1.20 11.40 4.24
C GLY A 80 0.24 11.92 5.31
N LEU A 81 -0.59 11.04 5.88
CA LEU A 81 -1.49 11.40 6.98
C LEU A 81 -0.74 11.86 8.23
N ALA A 82 0.35 11.17 8.61
CA ALA A 82 1.17 11.53 9.75
C ALA A 82 1.79 12.92 9.55
N ILE A 83 2.36 13.20 8.38
CA ILE A 83 2.90 14.51 8.03
C ILE A 83 1.82 15.59 8.10
N PHE A 84 0.63 15.35 7.54
CA PHE A 84 -0.48 16.29 7.59
C PHE A 84 -0.88 16.66 9.03
N VAL A 85 -1.01 15.66 9.90
CA VAL A 85 -1.35 15.89 11.32
C VAL A 85 -0.23 16.64 12.03
N CYS A 86 1.03 16.27 11.79
CA CYS A 86 2.18 16.91 12.41
C CYS A 86 2.36 18.37 11.95
N ASP A 87 2.13 18.68 10.68
CA ASP A 87 2.10 20.05 10.16
C ASP A 87 1.01 20.88 10.88
N LYS A 88 -0.21 20.35 10.97
CA LYS A 88 -1.33 21.05 11.61
C LYS A 88 -1.12 21.31 13.11
N VAL A 89 -0.54 20.36 13.85
CA VAL A 89 -0.40 20.46 15.31
C VAL A 89 0.89 21.15 15.74
N PHE A 90 1.98 20.92 15.00
CA PHE A 90 3.34 21.31 15.37
C PHE A 90 4.06 22.18 14.32
N GLY A 91 3.49 22.42 13.13
CA GLY A 91 4.16 23.12 12.04
C GLY A 91 5.25 22.29 11.35
N ALA A 92 5.22 20.97 11.54
CA ALA A 92 6.22 20.05 11.02
C ALA A 92 6.18 19.94 9.49
N LYS A 93 7.35 19.75 8.87
CA LYS A 93 7.46 19.48 7.43
C LYS A 93 8.21 18.18 7.19
N LYS A 94 7.93 17.55 6.05
CA LYS A 94 8.69 16.38 5.61
C LYS A 94 10.15 16.78 5.41
N SER A 95 11.04 16.07 6.09
CA SER A 95 12.48 16.24 5.98
C SER A 95 12.99 15.81 4.60
N ILE A 96 14.05 16.47 4.14
CA ILE A 96 14.78 16.11 2.91
C ILE A 96 16.00 15.22 3.25
N LEU A 97 16.38 15.16 4.53
CA LEU A 97 17.50 14.37 5.03
C LEU A 97 17.11 12.90 5.14
N THR A 98 17.92 12.02 4.55
CA THR A 98 17.74 10.58 4.63
C THR A 98 17.74 10.11 6.09
N GLY A 99 16.73 9.34 6.47
CA GLY A 99 16.60 8.77 7.81
C GLY A 99 15.95 9.70 8.84
N ILE A 100 15.50 10.89 8.43
CA ILE A 100 14.67 11.78 9.24
C ILE A 100 13.34 11.96 8.50
N ASP A 101 12.22 11.76 9.20
CA ASP A 101 10.89 11.89 8.61
C ASP A 101 10.36 13.33 8.64
N LEU A 102 10.56 14.03 9.76
CA LEU A 102 9.99 15.35 10.03
C LEU A 102 11.01 16.35 10.59
N GLU A 103 10.85 17.60 10.19
CA GLU A 103 11.54 18.78 10.73
C GLU A 103 10.50 19.76 11.30
N PHE A 104 10.85 20.51 12.34
CA PHE A 104 9.94 21.39 13.10
C PHE A 104 10.54 22.79 13.26
#